data_AF-A0A0S7YBY3-F1
#
_entry.id   AF-A0A0S7YBY3-F1
#
_cell.length_a   1.000
_cell.length_b   1.000
_cell.length_c   1.000
_cell.angle_alpha   90.00
_cell.angle_beta   90.00
_cell.angle_gamma   90.00
#
_symmetry.space_group_name_H-M   'P 1'
#
loop_
_entity.id
_entity.type
_entity.pdbx_description
1 polymer ?
#
loop_
_entity_poly.entity_id
_entity_poly.type
_entity_poly.pdbx_seq_one_letter_code
_entity_poly.pdbx_strand_id
1 'polypeptide(L)'
;MENSLKEAILISPVEGQITKINKEIGEQVQPMLQDVVITILPVSPFEIEANIYEEDVVKIDIGNPVDISLVAFPKNFQRKNRGHLSLSKDY
;
A
#
# COMPACT_ATOMS: atom_id res chain seq x y z
N MET A 1 -4.50 -10.49 -33.98
CA MET A 1 -3.67 -11.58 -33.40
C MET A 1 -2.57 -11.03 -32.49
N GLU A 2 -2.00 -9.85 -32.75
CA GLU A 2 -0.94 -9.28 -31.91
C GLU A 2 -1.40 -8.86 -30.50
N ASN A 3 -2.63 -8.37 -30.32
CA ASN A 3 -3.11 -7.91 -28.99
C ASN A 3 -3.24 -9.06 -27.98
N SER A 4 -3.69 -10.24 -28.40
CA SER A 4 -3.91 -11.38 -27.48
C SER A 4 -2.61 -11.94 -26.89
N LEU A 5 -1.47 -11.76 -27.57
CA LEU A 5 -0.17 -12.16 -27.01
C LEU A 5 0.30 -11.20 -25.91
N LYS A 6 0.03 -9.90 -26.05
CA LYS A 6 0.42 -8.91 -25.03
C LYS A 6 -0.35 -9.12 -23.72
N GLU A 7 -1.61 -9.52 -23.81
CA GLU A 7 -2.45 -9.83 -22.65
C GLU A 7 -2.02 -11.11 -21.90
N ALA A 8 -1.22 -11.98 -22.53
CA ALA A 8 -0.73 -13.21 -21.91
C ALA A 8 0.51 -12.99 -21.02
N ILE A 9 1.12 -11.80 -21.04
CA ILE A 9 2.30 -11.47 -20.24
C ILE A 9 1.90 -10.42 -19.21
N LEU A 10 1.96 -10.80 -17.93
CA LEU A 10 1.79 -9.85 -16.83
C LEU A 10 3.12 -9.16 -16.55
N ILE A 11 3.11 -7.82 -16.62
CA ILE A 11 4.26 -6.96 -16.30
C ILE A 11 3.88 -6.14 -15.07
N SER A 12 4.84 -5.88 -14.20
CA SER A 12 4.61 -5.01 -13.04
C SER A 12 4.18 -3.60 -13.49
N PRO A 13 3.10 -3.03 -12.92
CA PRO A 13 2.69 -1.66 -13.23
C PRO A 13 3.53 -0.60 -12.49
N VAL A 14 4.25 -1.00 -11.44
CA VAL A 14 5.01 -0.10 -10.55
C VAL A 14 6.34 -0.72 -10.15
N GLU A 15 7.30 0.12 -9.75
CA GLU A 15 8.49 -0.36 -9.05
C GLU A 15 8.12 -0.73 -7.61
N GLY A 16 8.68 -1.84 -7.11
CA GLY A 16 8.36 -2.34 -5.79
C GLY A 16 9.04 -3.65 -5.44
N GLN A 17 8.73 -4.14 -4.25
CA GLN A 17 9.14 -5.45 -3.75
C GLN A 17 7.97 -6.43 -3.83
N ILE A 18 8.21 -7.64 -4.35
CA ILE A 18 7.23 -8.71 -4.28
C ILE A 18 7.07 -9.15 -2.82
N THR A 19 5.85 -9.05 -2.29
CA THR A 19 5.53 -9.47 -0.92
C THR A 19 4.82 -10.82 -0.86
N LYS A 20 4.16 -11.21 -1.95
CA LYS A 20 3.47 -12.49 -2.07
C LYS A 20 3.38 -12.98 -3.50
N ILE A 21 3.61 -14.27 -3.71
CA ILE A 21 3.32 -14.99 -4.96
C ILE A 21 2.20 -15.97 -4.60
N ASN A 22 1.04 -15.85 -5.23
CA ASN A 22 -0.13 -16.69 -4.92
C ASN A 22 -0.37 -17.80 -5.93
N LYS A 23 0.33 -17.78 -7.07
CA LYS A 23 0.14 -18.75 -8.16
C LYS A 23 1.46 -19.38 -8.58
N GLU A 24 1.41 -20.66 -8.90
CA GLU A 24 2.56 -21.43 -9.35
C GLU A 24 2.39 -21.96 -10.79
N ILE A 25 3.48 -22.51 -11.34
CA ILE A 25 3.47 -23.08 -12.68
C ILE A 25 2.50 -24.26 -12.73
N GLY A 26 1.61 -24.25 -13.72
CA GLY A 26 0.61 -25.29 -13.91
C GLY A 26 -0.75 -24.98 -13.29
N GLU A 27 -0.88 -23.91 -12.53
CA GLU A 27 -2.16 -23.45 -12.01
C GLU A 27 -2.94 -22.64 -13.05
N GLN A 28 -4.27 -22.78 -13.02
CA GLN A 28 -5.15 -21.97 -13.86
C GLN A 28 -5.42 -20.61 -13.19
N VAL A 29 -5.32 -19.54 -13.97
CA VAL A 29 -5.66 -18.17 -13.57
C VAL A 29 -6.94 -17.71 -14.25
N GLN A 30 -7.83 -17.05 -13.51
CA GLN A 30 -9.11 -16.57 -14.01
C GLN A 30 -9.28 -15.05 -13.76
N PRO A 31 -9.06 -14.20 -14.78
CA PRO A 31 -9.13 -12.74 -14.62
C PRO A 31 -10.45 -12.22 -14.05
N MET A 32 -11.56 -12.92 -14.31
CA MET A 32 -12.91 -12.50 -13.91
C MET A 32 -13.22 -12.73 -12.42
N LEU A 33 -12.39 -13.49 -11.69
CA LEU A 33 -12.60 -13.78 -10.26
C LEU A 33 -11.70 -12.97 -9.33
N GLN A 34 -11.07 -11.90 -9.83
CA GLN A 34 -10.06 -11.13 -9.08
C GLN A 34 -8.92 -12.01 -8.54
N ASP A 35 -8.50 -13.01 -9.34
CA ASP A 35 -7.37 -13.87 -9.02
C ASP A 35 -6.08 -13.03 -8.91
N VAL A 36 -5.59 -12.81 -7.70
CA VAL A 36 -4.33 -12.10 -7.45
C VAL A 36 -3.17 -13.04 -7.69
N VAL A 37 -2.36 -12.81 -8.73
CA VAL A 37 -1.18 -13.64 -9.04
C VAL A 37 0.02 -13.27 -8.16
N ILE A 38 0.33 -11.97 -8.08
CA ILE A 38 1.46 -11.42 -7.32
C ILE A 38 1.00 -10.17 -6.58
N THR A 39 1.44 -10.02 -5.33
CA THR A 39 1.28 -8.78 -4.56
C THR A 39 2.61 -8.04 -4.49
N ILE A 40 2.58 -6.74 -4.79
CA ILE A 40 3.76 -5.87 -4.87
C ILE A 40 3.59 -4.75 -3.85
N LEU A 41 4.61 -4.53 -3.02
CA LEU A 41 4.75 -3.35 -2.18
C LEU A 41 5.53 -2.28 -2.96
N PRO A 42 4.89 -1.18 -3.38
CA PRO A 42 5.57 -0.15 -4.16
C PRO A 42 6.67 0.57 -3.37
N VAL A 43 7.64 1.15 -4.09
CA VAL A 43 8.69 2.02 -3.49
C VAL A 43 8.15 3.42 -3.12
N SER A 44 6.85 3.68 -3.31
CA SER A 44 6.21 4.94 -2.94
C SER A 44 6.36 5.25 -1.45
N PRO A 45 6.28 6.54 -1.04
CA PRO A 45 6.24 6.90 0.37
C PRO A 45 5.17 6.10 1.11
N PHE A 46 5.52 5.58 2.28
CA PHE A 46 4.59 4.86 3.13
C PHE A 46 3.58 5.83 3.75
N GLU A 47 2.33 5.38 3.82
CA GLU A 47 1.25 6.05 4.54
C GLU A 47 0.94 5.28 5.82
N ILE A 48 0.43 5.99 6.81
CA ILE A 48 0.00 5.42 8.08
C ILE A 48 -1.45 5.81 8.29
N GLU A 49 -2.30 4.80 8.35
CA GLU A 49 -3.71 4.95 8.64
C GLU A 49 -3.93 4.81 10.15
N ALA A 50 -4.68 5.75 10.73
CA ALA A 50 -5.04 5.75 12.13
C ALA A 50 -6.51 6.13 12.28
N ASN A 51 -7.25 5.31 13.04
CA ASN A 51 -8.64 5.60 13.37
C ASN A 51 -8.70 6.60 14.52
N ILE A 52 -9.53 7.63 14.36
CA ILE A 52 -9.71 8.72 15.33
C ILE A 52 -11.18 8.73 15.75
N TYR A 53 -11.44 8.88 17.05
CA TYR A 53 -12.80 9.00 17.55
C TYR A 53 -13.48 10.26 17.00
N GLU A 54 -14.78 10.16 16.72
CA GLU A 54 -15.52 11.26 16.08
C GLU A 54 -15.57 12.52 16.94
N GLU A 55 -15.53 12.39 18.27
CA GLU A 55 -15.43 13.54 19.19
C GLU A 55 -14.04 14.22 19.18
N ASP A 56 -13.01 13.52 18.69
CA ASP A 56 -11.65 14.02 18.61
C ASP A 56 -11.31 14.57 17.21
N VAL A 57 -12.06 14.18 16.17
CA VAL A 57 -11.81 14.66 14.79
C VAL A 57 -11.94 16.18 14.67
N VAL A 58 -12.76 16.81 15.51
CA VAL A 58 -12.92 18.27 15.57
C VAL A 58 -11.70 19.01 16.14
N LYS A 59 -10.74 18.27 16.71
CA LYS A 59 -9.54 18.82 17.36
C LYS A 59 -8.31 18.84 16.44
N ILE A 60 -8.44 18.39 15.20
CA ILE A 60 -7.34 18.20 14.25
C ILE A 60 -7.72 18.79 12.88
N ASP A 61 -6.71 19.29 12.16
CA ASP A 61 -6.88 19.78 10.79
C ASP A 61 -5.98 19.03 9.80
N ILE A 62 -6.41 18.96 8.54
CA ILE A 62 -5.58 18.47 7.43
C ILE A 62 -4.29 19.31 7.38
N GLY A 63 -3.16 18.63 7.19
CA GLY A 63 -1.85 19.28 7.18
C GLY A 63 -1.28 19.55 8.58
N ASN A 64 -1.96 19.19 9.67
CA ASN A 64 -1.33 19.21 10.98
C ASN A 64 -0.07 18.32 10.99
N PRO A 65 1.05 18.81 11.54
CA PRO A 65 2.23 18.00 11.71
C PRO A 65 1.95 16.92 12.74
N VAL A 66 2.42 15.71 12.47
CA VAL A 66 2.27 14.56 13.36
C VAL A 66 3.61 13.90 13.64
N ASP A 67 3.77 13.45 14.89
CA ASP A 67 4.88 12.64 15.33
C ASP A 67 4.45 11.17 15.40
N ILE A 68 5.17 10.30 14.69
CA ILE A 68 4.83 8.89 14.56
C ILE A 68 5.92 8.06 15.24
N SER A 69 5.51 7.15 16.12
CA SER A 69 6.41 6.19 16.78
C SER A 69 5.88 4.77 16.65
N LEU A 70 6.72 3.86 16.14
CA LEU A 70 6.42 2.43 15.99
C LEU A 70 7.23 1.64 17.01
N VAL A 71 6.58 0.83 17.84
CA VAL A 71 7.28 0.05 18.89
C VAL A 71 8.35 -0.88 18.30
N ALA A 72 8.12 -1.41 17.09
CA ALA A 72 9.06 -2.25 16.37
C ALA A 72 10.37 -1.53 15.97
N PHE A 73 10.38 -0.20 15.97
CA PHE A 73 11.56 0.63 15.67
C PHE A 73 11.90 1.50 16.90
N PRO A 74 12.75 1.01 17.81
CA PRO A 74 13.13 1.78 18.99
C PRO A 74 13.76 3.14 18.62
N LYS A 75 13.59 4.13 19.51
CA LYS A 75 13.92 5.56 19.31
C LYS A 75 15.38 5.84 18.91
N ASN A 76 16.28 4.87 19.06
CA ASN A 76 17.66 4.95 18.60
C ASN A 76 17.81 4.89 17.07
N PHE A 77 16.78 4.44 16.34
CA PHE A 77 16.65 4.63 14.90
C PHE A 77 16.10 6.03 14.60
N GLN A 78 16.95 7.05 14.74
CA GLN A 78 16.58 8.48 14.69
C GLN A 78 16.24 9.02 13.28
N ARG A 79 15.40 8.34 12.51
CA ARG A 79 14.60 9.05 11.51
C ARG A 79 13.36 9.60 12.23
N LYS A 80 13.35 10.91 12.52
CA LYS A 80 12.12 11.61 12.85
C LYS A 80 11.16 11.42 11.67
N ASN A 81 10.21 10.51 11.80
CA ASN A 81 9.16 10.31 10.82
C ASN A 81 8.11 11.40 11.06
N ARG A 82 8.30 12.53 10.36
CA ARG A 82 7.31 13.61 10.34
C ARG A 82 6.40 13.39 9.14
N GLY A 83 5.10 13.31 9.41
CA GLY A 83 4.05 13.27 8.40
C GLY A 83 3.19 14.52 8.45
N HIS A 84 2.25 14.59 7.51
CA HIS A 84 1.14 15.53 7.56
C HIS A 84 -0.15 14.70 7.55
N LEU A 85 -1.17 15.13 8.29
CA LEU A 85 -2.49 14.51 8.21
C LEU A 85 -3.07 14.71 6.80
N SER A 86 -3.46 13.61 6.16
CA SER A 86 -4.29 13.56 4.97
C SER A 86 -5.57 12.78 5.29
N LEU A 87 -6.67 13.11 4.62
CA LEU A 87 -7.90 12.31 4.69
C LEU A 87 -7.94 11.36 3.50
N SER A 88 -8.02 10.06 3.77
CA SER A 88 -8.49 9.08 2.79
C SER A 88 -10.01 9.04 2.85
N LYS A 89 -10.68 9.12 1.68
CA LYS A 89 -12.10 8.80 1.58
C LYS A 89 -12.20 7.35 1.13
N ASP A 90 -12.62 6.49 2.04
CA ASP A 90 -13.03 5.15 1.67
C ASP A 90 -14.38 5.26 0.95
N TYR A 91 -14.41 4.90 -0.33
CA TYR A 91 -15.62 4.81 -1.16
C TYR A 91 -16.15 3.38 -1.17
#